data_AF-A0A914D7T1-F1
#
_entry.id   AF-A0A914D7T1-F1
#
_cell.length_a   1.000
_cell.length_b   1.000
_cell.length_c   1.000
_cell.angle_alpha   90.00
_cell.angle_beta   90.00
_cell.angle_gamma   90.00
#
_symmetry.space_group_name_H-M   'P 1'
#
loop_
_entity.id
_entity.type
_entity.pdbx_description
1 polymer ?
#
loop_
_entity_poly.entity_id
_entity_poly.type
_entity_poly.pdbx_seq_one_letter_code
_entity_poly.pdbx_strand_id
1 'polypeptide(L)'
;MGQGALFGLASENLSNRLRLLLFKNLLRMDLSYFDMPENNTGKIATRFATDVSNFKSALDYRLGSVFASFSSASLGLIFAFYFGWQLAIVLSIIFPLTALGQYFMNKYFHNRSIKDMKDIENVGKCVIEAIGNIRTVQALTLEKIFYKMFCKSFKQPHQAAFRKALLQALSYGFSCSIIFFLYAFAFRYSIFLVFTNILEPINVMRVLNAISWTVGAGLASKAFYIKGCLKL
;
A
#
# COMPACT_ATOMS: atom_id res chain seq x y z
N MET A 1 15.35 -0.27 -17.73
CA MET A 1 16.13 -1.16 -16.83
C MET A 1 17.21 -0.42 -16.03
N GLY A 2 17.79 0.69 -16.51
CA GLY A 2 18.88 1.40 -15.80
C GLY A 2 18.51 2.01 -14.44
N GLN A 3 17.34 2.64 -14.29
CA GLN A 3 16.96 3.31 -13.03
C GLN A 3 16.88 2.32 -11.85
N GLY A 4 16.24 1.17 -12.03
CA GLY A 4 16.14 0.14 -10.98
C GLY A 4 17.49 -0.45 -10.59
N ALA A 5 18.40 -0.65 -11.56
CA ALA A 5 19.74 -1.17 -11.27
C ALA A 5 20.58 -0.18 -10.45
N LEU A 6 20.51 1.12 -10.76
CA LEU A 6 21.24 2.17 -10.04
C LEU A 6 20.73 2.33 -8.60
N PHE A 7 19.40 2.39 -8.40
CA PHE A 7 18.83 2.45 -7.06
C PHE A 7 19.08 1.16 -6.26
N GLY A 8 19.08 0.00 -6.91
CA GLY A 8 19.43 -1.28 -6.29
C GLY A 8 20.87 -1.32 -5.81
N LEU A 9 21.83 -0.92 -6.66
CA LEU A 9 23.24 -0.84 -6.28
C LEU A 9 23.48 0.15 -5.14
N ALA A 10 22.86 1.33 -5.20
CA ALA A 10 22.96 2.34 -4.14
C ALA A 10 22.37 1.83 -2.81
N SER A 11 21.24 1.13 -2.87
CA SER A 11 20.55 0.56 -1.71
C SER A 11 21.31 -0.60 -1.09
N GLU A 12 21.96 -1.44 -1.90
CA GLU A 12 22.84 -2.52 -1.44
C GLU A 12 24.03 -1.95 -0.65
N ASN A 13 24.72 -0.95 -1.20
CA ASN A 13 25.86 -0.31 -0.56
C ASN A 13 25.46 0.39 0.75
N LEU A 14 24.34 1.11 0.75
CA LEU A 14 23.85 1.79 1.95
C LEU A 14 23.40 0.78 3.02
N SER A 15 22.73 -0.31 2.62
CA SER A 15 22.35 -1.40 3.52
C SER A 15 23.57 -2.07 4.16
N ASN A 16 24.61 -2.37 3.38
CA ASN A 16 25.84 -2.97 3.91
C ASN A 16 26.53 -2.06 4.93
N ARG A 17 26.62 -0.75 4.62
CA ARG A 17 27.17 0.23 5.57
C ARG A 17 26.34 0.35 6.84
N LEU A 18 25.01 0.32 6.72
CA LEU A 18 24.09 0.36 7.86
C LEU A 18 24.27 -0.89 8.75
N ARG A 19 24.37 -2.09 8.17
CA ARG A 19 24.63 -3.33 8.93
C ARG A 19 25.91 -3.25 9.74
N LEU A 20 26.99 -2.75 9.13
CA LEU A 20 28.29 -2.61 9.80
C LEU A 20 28.23 -1.60 10.96
N LEU A 21 27.57 -0.46 10.76
CA LEU A 21 27.43 0.56 11.81
C LEU A 21 26.54 0.07 12.97
N LEU A 22 25.41 -0.57 12.66
CA LEU A 22 24.52 -1.13 13.65
C LEU A 22 25.21 -2.25 14.45
N PHE A 23 25.95 -3.14 13.79
CA PHE A 23 26.71 -4.19 14.47
C PHE A 23 27.81 -3.62 15.37
N LYS A 24 28.55 -2.61 14.88
CA LYS A 24 29.56 -1.89 15.68
C LYS A 24 28.96 -1.20 16.90
N ASN A 25 27.78 -0.61 16.76
CA ASN A 25 27.07 0.01 17.89
C ASN A 25 26.57 -1.05 18.87
N LEU A 26 26.08 -2.19 18.39
CA LEU A 26 25.62 -3.29 19.24
C LEU A 26 26.73 -3.80 20.17
N LEU A 27 27.96 -3.92 19.65
CA LEU A 27 29.14 -4.33 20.42
C LEU A 27 29.59 -3.32 21.47
N ARG A 28 29.11 -2.07 21.41
CA ARG A 28 29.44 -0.99 22.34
C ARG A 28 28.35 -0.74 23.38
N MET A 29 27.23 -1.46 23.32
CA MET A 29 26.14 -1.28 24.29
C MET A 29 26.46 -1.99 25.60
N ASP A 30 26.02 -1.41 26.71
CA ASP A 30 26.20 -1.97 28.05
C ASP A 30 25.45 -3.30 28.22
N LEU A 31 25.99 -4.19 29.07
CA LEU A 31 25.41 -5.50 29.34
C LEU A 31 23.96 -5.40 29.84
N SER A 32 23.66 -4.37 30.64
CA SER A 32 22.32 -4.09 31.19
C SER A 32 21.27 -3.87 30.10
N TYR A 33 21.66 -3.45 28.89
CA TYR A 33 20.75 -3.33 27.75
C TYR A 33 20.25 -4.69 27.25
N PHE A 34 21.10 -5.72 27.30
CA PHE A 34 20.77 -7.09 26.87
C PHE A 34 20.00 -7.87 27.94
N ASP A 35 20.09 -7.45 29.21
CA ASP A 35 19.34 -8.04 30.32
C ASP A 35 17.85 -7.67 30.30
N MET A 36 17.45 -6.64 29.54
CA MET A 36 16.04 -6.26 29.41
C MET A 36 15.27 -7.33 28.61
N PRO A 37 14.08 -7.77 29.07
CA PRO A 37 13.29 -8.82 28.40
C PRO A 37 12.81 -8.45 26.99
N GLU A 38 12.80 -7.16 26.66
CA GLU A 38 12.49 -6.62 25.34
C GLU A 38 13.67 -6.75 24.35
N ASN A 39 14.90 -6.77 24.87
CA ASN A 39 16.16 -6.68 24.13
C ASN A 39 16.99 -7.96 24.24
N ASN A 40 16.34 -9.10 24.45
CA ASN A 40 17.00 -10.39 24.40
C ASN A 40 17.75 -10.56 23.05
N THR A 41 18.95 -11.12 23.08
CA THR A 41 19.87 -11.27 21.94
C THR A 41 19.20 -11.87 20.70
N GLY A 42 18.30 -12.85 20.89
CA GLY A 42 17.52 -13.45 19.79
C GLY A 42 16.52 -12.49 19.14
N LYS A 43 15.85 -11.64 19.93
CA LYS A 43 14.91 -10.62 19.41
C LYS A 43 15.65 -9.51 18.68
N ILE A 44 16.80 -9.06 19.21
CA ILE A 44 17.64 -8.06 18.57
C ILE A 44 18.17 -8.57 17.23
N ALA A 45 18.69 -9.80 17.17
CA ALA A 45 19.18 -10.38 15.92
C ALA A 45 18.07 -10.47 14.86
N THR A 46 16.86 -10.84 15.28
CA THR A 46 15.69 -10.89 14.41
C THR A 46 15.30 -9.50 13.91
N ARG A 47 15.20 -8.50 14.81
CA ARG A 47 14.92 -7.09 14.45
C ARG A 47 15.98 -6.53 13.51
N PHE A 48 17.25 -6.75 13.80
CA PHE A 48 18.36 -6.33 12.95
C PHE A 48 18.23 -6.90 11.52
N ALA A 49 17.92 -8.19 11.39
CA ALA A 49 17.73 -8.83 10.10
C ALA A 49 16.50 -8.29 9.35
N THR A 50 15.38 -8.08 10.04
CA THR A 50 14.12 -7.60 9.44
C THR A 50 14.17 -6.12 9.10
N ASP A 51 14.67 -5.27 9.99
CA ASP A 51 14.61 -3.82 9.84
C ASP A 51 15.56 -3.34 8.76
N VAL A 52 16.76 -3.91 8.69
CA VAL A 52 17.69 -3.61 7.59
C VAL A 52 17.14 -4.08 6.24
N SER A 53 16.50 -5.26 6.19
CA SER A 53 15.90 -5.77 4.96
C SER A 53 14.70 -4.93 4.52
N ASN A 54 13.88 -4.47 5.47
CA ASN A 54 12.77 -3.55 5.22
C ASN A 54 13.29 -2.18 4.73
N PHE A 55 14.37 -1.67 5.32
CA PHE A 55 15.01 -0.41 4.93
C PHE A 55 15.61 -0.48 3.52
N LYS A 56 16.34 -1.55 3.20
CA LYS A 56 16.85 -1.81 1.83
C LYS A 56 15.71 -1.89 0.82
N SER A 57 14.67 -2.65 1.14
CA SER A 57 13.46 -2.76 0.31
C SER A 57 12.74 -1.43 0.16
N ALA A 58 12.97 -0.48 1.08
CA ALA A 58 12.41 0.85 1.01
C ALA A 58 13.18 1.79 0.09
N LEU A 59 14.51 1.70 0.12
CA LEU A 59 15.39 2.51 -0.69
C LEU A 59 15.45 2.08 -2.15
N ASP A 60 15.36 0.78 -2.42
CA ASP A 60 15.61 0.20 -3.75
C ASP A 60 14.55 0.63 -4.77
N TYR A 61 13.36 0.04 -4.71
CA TYR A 61 12.32 0.31 -5.71
C TYR A 61 11.39 1.48 -5.32
N ARG A 62 11.13 1.68 -4.03
CA ARG A 62 10.08 2.61 -3.59
C ARG A 62 10.47 4.05 -3.84
N LEU A 63 11.68 4.44 -3.45
CA LEU A 63 12.15 5.81 -3.66
C LEU A 63 12.14 6.17 -5.14
N GLY A 64 12.70 5.31 -6.00
CA GLY A 64 12.68 5.53 -7.44
C GLY A 64 11.26 5.72 -7.99
N SER A 65 10.31 4.88 -7.54
CA SER A 65 8.91 4.99 -7.97
C SER A 65 8.23 6.29 -7.50
N VAL A 66 8.53 6.77 -6.29
CA VAL A 66 7.96 8.01 -5.74
C VAL A 66 8.52 9.22 -6.48
N PHE A 67 9.84 9.26 -6.70
CA PHE A 67 10.47 10.34 -7.48
C PHE A 67 9.99 10.36 -8.94
N ALA A 68 9.88 9.19 -9.58
CA ALA A 68 9.32 9.09 -10.93
C ALA A 68 7.86 9.54 -10.99
N SER A 69 7.06 9.20 -9.97
CA SER A 69 5.66 9.63 -9.88
C SER A 69 5.54 11.14 -9.67
N PHE A 70 6.40 11.74 -8.84
CA PHE A 70 6.41 13.18 -8.61
C PHE A 70 6.87 13.96 -9.85
N SER A 71 7.90 13.46 -10.53
CA SER A 71 8.40 14.05 -11.77
C SER A 71 7.37 13.96 -12.89
N SER A 72 6.76 12.79 -13.09
CA SER A 72 5.70 12.61 -14.11
C SER A 72 4.44 13.41 -13.80
N ALA A 73 4.07 13.60 -12.54
CA ALA A 73 2.96 14.47 -12.17
C ALA A 73 3.26 15.95 -12.46
N SER A 74 4.44 16.43 -12.06
CA SER A 74 4.87 17.80 -12.30
C SER A 74 4.96 18.12 -13.80
N LEU A 75 5.67 17.26 -14.56
CA LEU A 75 5.82 17.43 -16.01
C LEU A 75 4.48 17.30 -16.73
N GLY A 76 3.62 16.35 -16.35
CA GLY A 76 2.30 16.17 -16.95
C GLY A 76 1.41 17.40 -16.79
N LEU A 77 1.42 18.03 -15.62
CA LEU A 77 0.73 19.29 -15.37
C LEU A 77 1.28 20.43 -16.23
N ILE A 78 2.61 20.62 -16.25
CA ILE A 78 3.25 21.68 -17.03
C ILE A 78 2.92 21.53 -18.53
N PHE A 79 3.05 20.32 -19.07
CA PHE A 79 2.72 20.04 -20.48
C PHE A 79 1.23 20.25 -20.78
N ALA A 80 0.34 19.85 -19.88
CA ALA A 80 -1.09 20.06 -20.05
C ALA A 80 -1.44 21.55 -20.17
N PHE A 81 -0.91 22.39 -19.28
CA PHE A 81 -1.15 23.84 -19.30
C PHE A 81 -0.52 24.53 -20.51
N TYR A 82 0.63 24.07 -21.01
CA TYR A 82 1.33 24.68 -22.14
C TYR A 82 0.59 24.47 -23.48
N PHE A 83 0.10 23.27 -23.76
CA PHE A 83 -0.51 22.95 -25.07
C PHE A 83 -2.00 23.29 -25.17
N GLY A 84 -2.72 23.42 -24.05
CA GLY A 84 -4.16 23.64 -24.09
C GLY A 84 -4.77 23.94 -22.72
N TRP A 85 -4.69 25.19 -22.30
CA TRP A 85 -5.18 25.64 -20.98
C TRP A 85 -6.65 25.31 -20.72
N GLN A 86 -7.53 25.39 -21.72
CA GLN A 86 -8.96 25.09 -21.58
C GLN A 86 -9.23 23.61 -21.25
N LEU A 87 -8.52 22.69 -21.91
CA LEU A 87 -8.62 21.25 -21.63
C LEU A 87 -7.98 20.90 -20.30
N ALA A 88 -6.83 21.54 -20.00
CA ALA A 88 -6.08 21.32 -18.77
C ALA A 88 -6.87 21.71 -17.52
N ILE A 89 -7.63 22.82 -17.54
CA ILE A 89 -8.43 23.26 -16.38
C ILE A 89 -9.51 22.24 -16.04
N VAL A 90 -10.26 21.75 -17.03
CA VAL A 90 -11.33 20.76 -16.82
C VAL A 90 -10.77 19.48 -16.21
N LEU A 91 -9.65 18.99 -16.77
CA LEU A 91 -9.01 17.75 -16.30
C LEU A 91 -8.33 17.93 -14.93
N SER A 92 -7.79 19.13 -14.66
CA SER A 92 -7.21 19.50 -13.36
C SER A 92 -8.26 19.54 -12.24
N ILE A 93 -9.55 19.76 -12.54
CA ILE A 93 -10.63 19.70 -11.55
C ILE A 93 -11.10 18.25 -11.33
N ILE A 94 -11.18 17.45 -12.40
CA ILE A 94 -11.61 16.06 -12.32
C ILE A 94 -10.61 15.19 -11.53
N PHE A 95 -9.31 15.46 -11.69
CA PHE A 95 -8.25 14.69 -11.04
C PHE A 95 -8.27 14.72 -9.49
N PRO A 96 -8.31 15.87 -8.80
CA PRO A 96 -8.39 15.91 -7.34
C PRO A 96 -9.70 15.34 -6.82
N LEU A 97 -10.82 15.49 -7.54
CA LEU A 97 -12.11 14.93 -7.14
C LEU A 97 -12.06 13.40 -7.08
N THR A 98 -11.50 12.76 -8.11
CA THR A 98 -11.31 11.30 -8.12
C THR A 98 -10.29 10.83 -7.09
N ALA A 99 -9.20 11.59 -6.91
CA ALA A 99 -8.18 11.29 -5.92
C ALA A 99 -8.71 11.32 -4.49
N LEU A 100 -9.56 12.30 -4.16
CA LEU A 100 -10.25 12.41 -2.87
C LEU A 100 -11.21 11.25 -2.65
N GLY A 101 -12.04 10.91 -3.64
CA GLY A 101 -12.95 9.77 -3.56
C GLY A 101 -12.23 8.45 -3.25
N GLN A 102 -11.13 8.17 -3.96
CA GLN A 102 -10.29 7.01 -3.70
C GLN A 102 -9.63 7.04 -2.31
N TYR A 103 -9.20 8.22 -1.85
CA TYR A 103 -8.60 8.38 -0.52
C TYR A 103 -9.58 8.03 0.59
N PHE A 104 -10.81 8.57 0.55
CA PHE A 104 -11.84 8.26 1.53
C PHE A 104 -12.18 6.77 1.54
N MET A 105 -12.30 6.17 0.37
CA MET A 105 -12.62 4.76 0.26
C MET A 105 -11.52 3.86 0.84
N ASN A 106 -10.25 4.15 0.53
CA ASN A 106 -9.12 3.43 1.12
C ASN A 106 -9.06 3.59 2.65
N LYS A 107 -9.29 4.81 3.15
CA LYS A 107 -9.31 5.07 4.60
C LYS A 107 -10.42 4.29 5.31
N TYR A 108 -11.60 4.21 4.70
CA TYR A 108 -12.72 3.45 5.23
C TYR A 108 -12.39 1.95 5.34
N PHE A 109 -11.87 1.35 4.26
CA PHE A 109 -11.50 -0.07 4.25
C PHE A 109 -10.32 -0.37 5.18
N HIS A 110 -9.36 0.54 5.30
CA HIS A 110 -8.21 0.39 6.18
C HIS A 110 -8.62 0.35 7.65
N ASN A 111 -9.44 1.30 8.11
CA ASN A 111 -9.93 1.34 9.48
C ASN A 111 -10.75 0.08 9.85
N ARG A 112 -11.54 -0.44 8.90
CA ARG A 112 -12.24 -1.71 9.11
C ARG A 112 -11.29 -2.91 9.14
N SER A 113 -10.25 -2.92 8.31
CA SER A 113 -9.26 -4.00 8.31
C SER A 113 -8.52 -4.15 9.64
N ILE A 114 -8.23 -3.04 10.31
CA ILE A 114 -7.58 -3.07 11.64
C ILE A 114 -8.51 -3.72 12.68
N LYS A 115 -9.81 -3.44 12.62
CA LYS A 115 -10.78 -4.07 13.53
C LYS A 115 -10.89 -5.58 13.28
N ASP A 116 -11.00 -5.98 12.01
CA ASP A 116 -11.06 -7.40 11.66
C ASP A 116 -9.80 -8.16 12.10
N MET A 117 -8.62 -7.53 11.99
CA MET A 117 -7.37 -8.13 12.48
C MET A 117 -7.38 -8.33 14.00
N LYS A 118 -7.90 -7.36 14.77
CA LYS A 118 -8.03 -7.49 16.23
C LYS A 118 -8.99 -8.61 16.63
N ASP A 119 -10.10 -8.76 15.92
CA ASP A 119 -11.06 -9.84 16.19
C ASP A 119 -10.45 -11.22 15.91
N ILE A 120 -9.68 -11.34 14.82
CA ILE A 120 -8.94 -12.58 14.51
C ILE A 120 -7.84 -12.84 15.54
N GLU A 121 -7.11 -11.81 15.98
CA GLU A 121 -6.07 -11.92 17.00
C GLU A 121 -6.63 -12.41 18.34
N ASN A 122 -7.78 -11.89 18.77
CA ASN A 122 -8.45 -12.31 20.00
C ASN A 122 -8.87 -13.78 19.96
N VAL A 123 -9.41 -14.24 18.83
CA VAL A 123 -9.71 -15.66 18.64
C VAL A 123 -8.42 -16.48 18.65
N GLY A 124 -7.37 -16.02 17.98
CA GLY A 124 -6.05 -16.66 17.95
C GLY A 124 -5.43 -16.82 19.35
N LYS A 125 -5.54 -15.82 20.23
CA LYS A 125 -5.04 -15.88 21.61
C LYS A 125 -5.69 -17.02 22.41
N CYS A 126 -7.01 -17.16 22.33
CA CYS A 126 -7.74 -18.24 23.00
C CYS A 126 -7.28 -19.63 22.54
N VAL A 127 -6.93 -19.76 21.26
CA VAL A 127 -6.41 -21.01 20.68
C VAL A 127 -5.01 -21.32 21.16
N ILE A 128 -4.14 -20.30 21.19
CA ILE A 128 -2.77 -20.43 21.69
C ILE A 128 -2.79 -20.86 23.17
N GLU A 129 -3.69 -20.28 23.99
CA GLU A 129 -3.87 -20.64 25.40
C GLU A 129 -4.36 -22.09 25.56
N ALA A 130 -5.32 -22.52 24.73
CA ALA A 130 -5.82 -23.89 24.73
C ALA A 130 -4.74 -24.91 24.33
N ILE A 131 -3.93 -24.59 23.31
CA ILE A 131 -2.81 -25.43 22.86
C ILE A 131 -1.71 -25.47 23.92
N GLY A 132 -1.41 -24.35 24.58
CA GLY A 132 -0.47 -24.31 25.70
C GLY A 132 -0.87 -25.26 26.84
N ASN A 133 -2.17 -25.46 27.03
CA ASN A 133 -2.76 -26.34 28.04
C ASN A 133 -3.26 -27.69 27.46
N ILE A 134 -2.69 -28.18 26.35
CA ILE A 134 -3.20 -29.37 25.68
C ILE A 134 -3.27 -30.61 26.59
N ARG A 135 -2.32 -30.75 27.54
CA ARG A 135 -2.30 -31.88 28.49
C ARG A 135 -3.51 -31.89 29.42
N THR A 136 -4.02 -30.73 29.86
CA THR A 136 -5.22 -30.68 30.71
C THR A 136 -6.49 -30.89 29.89
N VAL A 137 -6.54 -30.39 28.65
CA VAL A 137 -7.66 -30.65 27.73
C VAL A 137 -7.80 -32.15 27.43
N GLN A 138 -6.67 -32.84 27.23
CA GLN A 138 -6.62 -34.29 27.02
C GLN A 138 -6.97 -35.07 28.30
N ALA A 139 -6.45 -34.67 29.45
CA ALA A 139 -6.76 -35.30 30.74
C ALA A 139 -8.26 -35.23 31.08
N LEU A 140 -8.93 -34.13 30.71
CA LEU A 140 -10.38 -33.94 30.88
C LEU A 140 -11.22 -34.50 29.73
N THR A 141 -10.59 -35.08 28.69
CA THR A 141 -11.26 -35.62 27.49
C THR A 141 -12.17 -34.60 26.76
N LEU A 142 -11.83 -33.31 26.82
CA LEU A 142 -12.66 -32.19 26.33
C LEU A 142 -12.37 -31.76 24.88
N GLU A 143 -11.57 -32.52 24.14
CA GLU A 143 -11.11 -32.18 22.79
C GLU A 143 -12.27 -31.81 21.83
N LYS A 144 -13.36 -32.59 21.85
CA LYS A 144 -14.54 -32.36 20.99
C LYS A 144 -15.27 -31.06 21.31
N ILE A 145 -15.29 -30.65 22.58
CA ILE A 145 -15.95 -29.42 23.02
C ILE A 145 -15.11 -28.21 22.58
N PHE A 146 -13.79 -28.27 22.80
CA PHE A 146 -12.87 -27.24 22.35
C PHE A 146 -12.89 -27.07 20.83
N TYR A 147 -12.93 -28.17 20.07
CA TYR A 147 -13.04 -28.14 18.61
C TYR A 147 -14.33 -27.44 18.15
N LYS A 148 -15.49 -27.76 18.77
CA LYS A 148 -16.76 -27.09 18.45
C LYS A 148 -16.73 -25.60 18.78
N MET A 149 -16.14 -25.23 19.92
CA MET A 149 -15.98 -23.83 20.34
C MET A 149 -15.09 -23.07 19.35
N PHE A 150 -13.98 -23.67 18.92
CA PHE A 150 -13.10 -23.14 17.88
C PHE A 150 -13.86 -22.87 16.57
N CYS A 151 -14.56 -23.88 16.04
CA CYS A 151 -15.33 -23.73 14.80
C CYS A 151 -16.41 -22.64 14.92
N LYS A 152 -17.04 -22.51 16.09
CA LYS A 152 -18.06 -21.47 16.34
C LYS A 152 -17.42 -20.07 16.34
N SER A 153 -16.29 -19.89 17.01
CA SER A 153 -15.56 -18.61 17.07
C SER A 153 -14.99 -18.17 15.72
N PHE A 154 -14.60 -19.10 14.85
CA PHE A 154 -14.10 -18.79 13.50
C PHE A 154 -15.20 -18.57 12.44
N LYS A 155 -16.41 -19.09 12.65
CA LYS A 155 -17.50 -18.97 11.66
C LYS A 155 -17.94 -17.52 11.43
N GLN A 156 -18.01 -16.73 12.50
CA GLN A 156 -18.40 -15.31 12.45
C GLN A 156 -17.38 -14.43 11.69
N PRO A 157 -16.07 -14.43 12.01
CA PRO A 157 -15.09 -13.65 11.25
C PRO A 157 -14.96 -14.14 9.81
N HIS A 158 -15.13 -15.43 9.54
CA HIS A 158 -15.10 -15.96 8.17
C HIS A 158 -16.26 -15.42 7.32
N GLN A 159 -17.49 -15.43 7.83
CA GLN A 159 -18.64 -14.86 7.10
C GLN A 159 -18.52 -13.34 6.93
N ALA A 160 -18.00 -12.63 7.95
CA ALA A 160 -17.74 -11.20 7.86
C ALA A 160 -16.68 -10.88 6.79
N ALA A 161 -15.60 -11.66 6.74
CA ALA A 161 -14.55 -11.54 5.73
C ALA A 161 -15.09 -11.78 4.31
N PHE A 162 -15.96 -12.77 4.11
CA PHE A 162 -16.57 -13.04 2.80
C PHE A 162 -17.46 -11.88 2.33
N ARG A 163 -18.35 -11.38 3.19
CA ARG A 163 -19.20 -10.21 2.88
C ARG A 163 -18.37 -8.96 2.58
N LYS A 164 -17.30 -8.76 3.35
CA LYS A 164 -16.35 -7.66 3.13
C LYS A 164 -15.61 -7.78 1.82
N ALA A 165 -15.12 -8.98 1.47
CA ALA A 165 -14.42 -9.22 0.21
C ALA A 165 -15.32 -8.92 -0.99
N LEU A 166 -16.59 -9.34 -0.94
CA LEU A 166 -17.59 -8.99 -1.96
C LEU A 166 -17.82 -7.48 -2.05
N LEU A 167 -18.02 -6.80 -0.91
CA LEU A 167 -18.21 -5.35 -0.89
C LEU A 167 -16.99 -4.62 -1.45
N GLN A 168 -15.78 -5.04 -1.06
CA GLN A 168 -14.54 -4.46 -1.54
C GLN A 168 -14.34 -4.65 -3.04
N ALA A 169 -14.63 -5.85 -3.56
CA ALA A 169 -14.56 -6.14 -5.00
C ALA A 169 -15.57 -5.30 -5.78
N LEU A 170 -16.80 -5.17 -5.30
CA LEU A 170 -17.84 -4.37 -5.94
C LEU A 170 -17.50 -2.88 -5.94
N SER A 171 -17.04 -2.35 -4.80
CA SER A 171 -16.57 -0.96 -4.70
C SER A 171 -15.38 -0.67 -5.60
N TYR A 172 -14.43 -1.61 -5.70
CA TYR A 172 -13.27 -1.49 -6.59
C TYR A 172 -13.70 -1.49 -8.05
N GLY A 173 -14.57 -2.42 -8.46
CA GLY A 173 -15.11 -2.46 -9.82
C GLY A 173 -15.87 -1.20 -10.20
N PHE A 174 -16.68 -0.67 -9.28
CA PHE A 174 -17.39 0.60 -9.47
C PHE A 174 -16.42 1.78 -9.65
N SER A 175 -15.35 1.82 -8.86
CA SER A 175 -14.32 2.86 -8.96
C SER A 175 -13.54 2.79 -10.27
N CYS A 176 -13.19 1.59 -10.75
CA CYS A 176 -12.58 1.40 -12.06
C CYS A 176 -13.50 1.86 -13.19
N SER A 177 -14.80 1.56 -13.10
CA SER A 177 -15.79 1.96 -14.10
C SER A 177 -15.93 3.48 -14.21
N ILE A 178 -15.97 4.19 -13.07
CA ILE A 178 -16.02 5.67 -13.04
C ILE A 178 -14.86 6.29 -13.81
N ILE A 179 -13.65 5.73 -13.71
CA ILE A 179 -12.47 6.24 -14.42
C ILE A 179 -12.68 6.16 -15.93
N PHE A 180 -13.22 5.05 -16.44
CA PHE A 180 -13.53 4.91 -17.87
C PHE A 180 -14.60 5.91 -18.35
N PHE A 181 -15.63 6.17 -17.54
CA PHE A 181 -16.64 7.19 -17.87
C PHE A 181 -16.04 8.60 -17.91
N LEU A 182 -15.14 8.93 -16.98
CA LEU A 182 -14.43 10.20 -16.99
C LEU A 182 -13.52 10.35 -18.21
N TYR A 183 -12.85 9.28 -18.63
CA TYR A 183 -12.10 9.26 -19.88
C TYR A 183 -13.02 9.48 -21.09
N ALA A 184 -14.16 8.81 -21.16
CA ALA A 184 -15.13 9.01 -22.24
C ALA A 184 -15.63 10.47 -22.29
N PHE A 185 -15.91 11.08 -21.14
CA PHE A 185 -16.26 12.50 -21.05
C PHE A 185 -15.13 13.41 -21.52
N ALA A 186 -13.90 13.14 -21.09
CA ALA A 186 -12.71 13.88 -21.53
C ALA A 186 -12.53 13.80 -23.05
N PHE A 187 -12.66 12.61 -23.64
CA PHE A 187 -12.61 12.41 -25.10
C PHE A 187 -13.73 13.17 -25.82
N ARG A 188 -14.95 13.13 -25.30
CA ARG A 188 -16.08 13.87 -25.89
C ARG A 188 -15.82 15.38 -25.90
N TYR A 189 -15.30 15.93 -24.80
CA TYR A 189 -14.96 17.35 -24.69
C TYR A 189 -13.77 17.71 -25.59
N SER A 190 -12.76 16.85 -25.66
CA SER A 190 -11.62 16.99 -26.57
C SER A 190 -12.05 17.06 -28.04
N ILE A 191 -12.98 16.20 -28.47
CA ILE A 191 -13.52 16.19 -29.83
C ILE A 191 -14.27 17.50 -30.12
N PHE A 192 -15.08 17.99 -29.17
CA PHE A 192 -15.78 19.27 -29.30
C PHE A 192 -14.82 20.44 -29.55
N LEU A 193 -13.70 20.48 -28.82
CA LEU A 193 -12.67 21.52 -28.98
C LEU A 193 -12.03 21.51 -30.38
N VAL A 194 -11.81 20.32 -30.95
CA VAL A 194 -11.27 20.16 -32.31
C VAL A 194 -12.27 20.67 -33.35
N PHE A 195 -13.56 20.35 -33.21
CA PHE A 195 -14.60 20.83 -34.13
C PHE A 195 -14.75 22.36 -34.13
N THR A 196 -14.48 23.02 -33.00
CA THR A 196 -14.48 24.48 -32.89
C THR A 196 -13.23 25.16 -33.45
N ASN A 197 -12.26 24.41 -34.03
CA ASN A 197 -10.97 24.90 -34.54
C ASN A 197 -10.10 25.65 -33.51
N ILE A 198 -10.34 25.45 -32.21
CA ILE A 198 -9.59 26.12 -31.15
C ILE A 198 -8.26 25.39 -30.89
N LEU A 199 -8.22 24.07 -31.06
CA LEU A 199 -7.04 23.23 -30.82
C LEU A 199 -6.81 22.25 -31.97
N GLU A 200 -5.55 22.09 -32.37
CA GLU A 200 -5.16 21.03 -33.31
C GLU A 200 -5.27 19.63 -32.68
N PRO A 201 -5.65 18.60 -33.46
CA PRO A 201 -5.80 17.23 -32.98
C PRO A 201 -4.53 16.67 -32.30
N ILE A 202 -3.35 17.08 -32.78
CA ILE A 202 -2.06 16.63 -32.24
C ILE A 202 -1.84 17.13 -30.80
N ASN A 203 -2.25 18.37 -30.50
CA ASN A 203 -2.08 18.97 -29.18
C ASN A 203 -3.05 18.35 -28.18
N VAL A 204 -4.28 18.05 -28.62
CA VAL A 204 -5.27 17.31 -27.82
C VAL A 204 -4.74 15.92 -27.42
N MET A 205 -4.15 15.19 -28.37
CA MET A 205 -3.62 13.85 -28.10
C MET A 205 -2.41 13.89 -27.16
N ARG A 206 -1.55 14.91 -27.25
CA ARG A 206 -0.45 15.12 -26.30
C ARG A 206 -0.95 15.35 -24.88
N VAL A 207 -1.99 16.18 -24.70
CA VAL A 207 -2.55 16.47 -23.37
C VAL A 207 -3.24 15.25 -22.77
N LEU A 208 -4.04 14.52 -23.54
CA LEU A 208 -4.71 13.29 -23.08
C LEU A 208 -3.70 12.20 -22.68
N ASN A 209 -2.64 12.03 -23.47
CA ASN A 209 -1.56 11.10 -23.13
C ASN A 209 -0.83 11.56 -21.87
N ALA A 210 -0.39 12.82 -21.79
CA ALA A 210 0.31 13.34 -20.61
C ALA A 210 -0.45 13.05 -19.30
N ILE A 211 -1.77 13.26 -19.31
CA ILE A 211 -2.63 13.04 -18.14
C ILE A 211 -2.80 11.54 -17.83
N SER A 212 -2.91 10.70 -18.85
CA SER A 212 -3.02 9.24 -18.67
C SER A 212 -1.78 8.64 -18.00
N TRP A 213 -0.60 9.11 -18.36
CA TRP A 213 0.65 8.70 -17.72
C TRP A 213 0.75 9.20 -16.26
N THR A 214 0.25 10.41 -15.97
CA THR A 214 0.19 10.95 -14.60
C THR A 214 -0.78 10.16 -13.70
N VAL A 215 -1.96 9.76 -14.22
CA VAL A 215 -2.93 8.93 -13.47
C VAL A 215 -2.36 7.54 -13.17
N GLY A 216 -1.71 6.90 -14.15
CA GLY A 216 -1.08 5.59 -14.00
C GLY A 216 0.04 5.57 -12.94
N ALA A 217 0.87 6.62 -12.91
CA ALA A 217 1.94 6.75 -11.93
C ALA A 217 1.41 6.96 -10.49
N GLY A 218 0.32 7.71 -10.32
CA GLY A 218 -0.30 7.95 -9.02
C GLY A 218 -0.90 6.69 -8.36
N LEU A 219 -1.48 5.78 -9.15
CA LEU A 219 -2.03 4.50 -8.67
C LEU A 219 -0.92 3.58 -8.12
N ALA A 220 0.22 3.51 -8.81
CA ALA A 220 1.37 2.71 -8.38
C ALA A 220 1.93 3.20 -7.03
N SER A 221 2.05 4.51 -6.84
CA SER A 221 2.49 5.09 -5.56
C SER A 221 1.49 4.85 -4.39
N LYS A 222 0.17 4.87 -4.65
CA LYS A 222 -0.85 4.63 -3.61
C LYS A 222 -0.89 3.18 -3.11
N ALA A 223 -0.77 2.20 -4.01
CA ALA A 223 -0.64 0.78 -3.63
C ALA A 223 0.62 0.53 -2.78
N PHE A 224 1.64 1.37 -2.98
CA PHE A 224 2.91 1.30 -2.29
C PHE A 224 2.84 1.83 -0.85
N TYR A 225 2.23 3.01 -0.63
CA TYR A 225 2.13 3.65 0.69
C TYR A 225 1.35 2.80 1.71
N ILE A 226 0.31 2.09 1.25
CA ILE A 226 -0.52 1.22 2.10
C ILE A 226 0.25 -0.02 2.58
N LYS A 227 1.15 -0.60 1.76
CA LYS A 227 2.03 -1.70 2.20
C LYS A 227 3.14 -1.23 3.13
N GLY A 228 3.58 0.02 3.03
CA GLY A 228 4.54 0.62 3.96
C GLY A 228 3.96 0.82 5.36
N CYS A 229 2.69 1.21 5.46
CA CYS A 229 1.98 1.40 6.72
C CYS A 229 1.53 0.07 7.36
N LEU A 230 1.44 -1.02 6.60
CA LEU A 230 1.09 -2.37 7.10
C LEU A 230 2.24 -3.10 7.80
N LYS A 231 3.45 -2.51 7.82
CA LYS A 231 4.68 -3.10 8.37
C LYS A 231 5.33 -2.26 9.48
N LEU A 232 4.69 -1.17 9.90
CA LEU A 232 5.00 -0.40 11.10
C LEU A 232 3.89 -0.65 12.13
#